data_AF-A0A9P7YIF6-F1
#
_entry.id   AF-A0A9P7YIF6-F1
#
_cell.length_a   1.000
_cell.length_b   1.000
_cell.length_c   1.000
_cell.angle_alpha   90.00
_cell.angle_beta   90.00
_cell.angle_gamma   90.00
#
_symmetry.space_group_name_H-M   'P 1'
#
loop_
_entity.id
_entity.type
_entity.pdbx_description
1 polymer ?
#
loop_
_entity_poly.entity_id
_entity_poly.type
_entity_poly.pdbx_seq_one_letter_code
_entity_poly.pdbx_strand_id
1 'polypeptide(L)'
;MPSTTTETREKIPSGSTKAPNKFVATMRKIYRPLGFQKGYNFPLFIIFGGAMLGFVFARAMFLNVSGNAKTSFKNQTVPGEWFWYQQGFRRIGITLHLATCIPLGFLMVWQFLPIVRHKFLMFHRINGYIVILLVFLTNVGALMVGRHAFGGGLEIQLGVGVLALVTIGSVCMAYYNIKRLQIDQHRAWMLRGMFYLGTIITLRIILKAASPIITTLGNYYQSQPCDQVEFGYAMYGFGPYTKMLYPQCTDPTAQVNAKADMNGPGPENIEAALSLSFGMAFWLALFLHMVGPEIYLALTPAEGERLRNVSYERQLEAGYKHPGSAGLTSDRWGDAPVWRPATHTDRDSGIVTPDSLSK
;
A
#
# COMPACT_ATOMS: atom_id res chain seq x y z
N MET A 1 -15.64 -47.07 61.24
CA MET A 1 -14.94 -47.51 60.01
C MET A 1 -14.92 -46.35 59.03
N PRO A 2 -13.76 -45.70 58.82
CA PRO A 2 -13.64 -44.60 57.86
C PRO A 2 -13.27 -45.14 56.47
N SER A 3 -14.02 -44.76 55.43
CA SER A 3 -13.72 -45.08 54.04
C SER A 3 -12.74 -44.04 53.48
N THR A 4 -11.50 -44.46 53.27
CA THR A 4 -10.44 -43.74 52.56
C THR A 4 -10.76 -43.71 51.06
N THR A 5 -11.10 -42.53 50.52
CA THR A 5 -11.08 -42.28 49.08
C THR A 5 -9.73 -41.68 48.70
N THR A 6 -8.93 -42.50 48.03
CA THR A 6 -7.62 -42.15 47.46
C THR A 6 -7.82 -41.26 46.24
N GLU A 7 -7.63 -39.96 46.39
CA GLU A 7 -7.66 -39.00 45.28
C GLU A 7 -6.37 -39.17 44.45
N THR A 8 -6.51 -39.80 43.28
CA THR A 8 -5.42 -39.99 42.33
C THR A 8 -5.18 -38.66 41.61
N ARG A 9 -4.04 -38.02 41.92
CA ARG A 9 -3.57 -36.79 41.30
C ARG A 9 -3.26 -37.06 39.81
N GLU A 10 -4.22 -36.76 38.95
CA GLU A 10 -4.06 -36.82 37.50
C GLU A 10 -2.97 -35.83 37.07
N LYS A 11 -1.82 -36.35 36.63
CA LYS A 11 -0.75 -35.54 36.04
C LYS A 11 -1.23 -35.00 34.70
N ILE A 12 -1.51 -33.70 34.65
CA ILE A 12 -1.64 -32.93 33.41
C ILE A 12 -0.43 -33.28 32.51
N PRO A 13 -0.62 -33.77 31.27
CA PRO A 13 0.48 -34.07 30.39
C PRO A 13 1.25 -32.78 30.10
N SER A 14 2.53 -32.76 30.47
CA SER A 14 3.43 -31.68 30.10
C SER A 14 3.42 -31.56 28.57
N GLY A 15 3.01 -30.39 28.09
CA GLY A 15 2.96 -30.08 26.67
C GLY A 15 4.28 -30.46 26.00
N SER A 16 4.18 -31.30 24.96
CA SER A 16 5.28 -31.67 24.07
C SER A 16 5.91 -30.41 23.46
N THR A 17 6.93 -29.85 24.12
CA THR A 17 7.84 -28.89 23.49
C THR A 17 8.75 -29.69 22.57
N LYS A 18 8.26 -30.02 21.37
CA LYS A 18 9.11 -30.51 20.27
C LYS A 18 10.30 -29.56 20.15
N ALA A 19 11.51 -30.10 20.26
CA ALA A 19 12.75 -29.34 20.08
C ALA A 19 12.67 -28.53 18.77
N PRO A 20 13.09 -27.25 18.76
CA PRO A 20 12.94 -26.42 17.57
C PRO A 20 13.70 -27.06 16.41
N ASN A 21 12.98 -27.38 15.34
CA ASN A 21 13.53 -27.86 14.08
C ASN A 21 14.79 -27.04 13.72
N LYS A 22 15.89 -27.68 13.31
CA LYS A 22 17.17 -27.01 12.97
C LYS A 22 16.96 -25.81 12.04
N PHE A 23 16.00 -25.90 11.11
CA PHE A 23 15.56 -24.78 10.26
C PHE A 23 15.07 -23.57 11.06
N VAL A 24 14.19 -23.78 12.05
CA VAL A 24 13.64 -22.73 12.92
C VAL A 24 14.74 -22.09 13.77
N ALA A 25 15.71 -22.89 14.25
CA ALA A 25 16.86 -22.38 15.00
C ALA A 25 17.77 -21.49 14.13
N THR A 26 18.03 -21.89 12.88
CA THR A 26 18.79 -21.08 11.92
C THR A 26 18.05 -19.80 11.54
N MET A 27 16.76 -19.89 11.21
CA MET A 27 15.94 -18.71 10.87
C MET A 27 15.88 -17.71 12.02
N ARG A 28 15.81 -18.16 13.28
CA ARG A 28 15.88 -17.28 14.47
C ARG A 28 17.15 -16.42 14.50
N LYS A 29 18.29 -16.93 14.03
CA LYS A 29 19.55 -16.16 13.97
C LYS A 29 19.49 -15.04 12.93
N ILE A 30 18.64 -15.18 11.91
CA ILE A 30 18.48 -14.20 10.82
C ILE A 30 17.48 -13.10 11.20
N TYR A 31 16.28 -13.47 11.67
CA TYR A 31 15.22 -12.48 11.86
C TYR A 31 15.25 -11.76 13.22
N ARG A 32 15.85 -12.35 14.28
CA ARG A 32 15.92 -11.72 15.61
C ARG A 32 16.82 -10.47 15.65
N PRO A 33 17.99 -10.42 15.00
CA PRO A 33 18.80 -9.18 14.92
C PRO A 33 18.05 -8.02 14.26
N LEU A 34 17.15 -8.33 13.32
CA LEU A 34 16.28 -7.36 12.65
C LEU A 34 15.07 -6.93 13.53
N GLY A 35 14.96 -7.48 14.74
CA GLY A 35 13.94 -7.14 15.73
C GLY A 35 12.60 -7.87 15.55
N PHE A 36 12.49 -8.82 14.62
CA PHE A 36 11.27 -9.62 14.49
C PHE A 36 11.18 -10.64 15.64
N GLN A 37 10.09 -10.58 16.41
CA GLN A 37 9.84 -11.56 17.48
C GLN A 37 9.14 -12.82 16.96
N LYS A 38 8.19 -12.64 16.03
CA LYS A 38 7.40 -13.73 15.43
C LYS A 38 7.96 -14.07 14.04
N GLY A 39 8.20 -15.36 13.79
CA GLY A 39 8.85 -15.84 12.57
C GLY A 39 8.09 -15.54 11.28
N TYR A 40 6.75 -15.50 11.31
CA TYR A 40 5.92 -15.22 10.13
C TYR A 40 6.01 -13.77 9.64
N ASN A 41 6.35 -12.81 10.52
CA ASN A 41 6.47 -11.40 10.12
C ASN A 41 7.68 -11.16 9.21
N PHE A 42 8.71 -12.00 9.31
CA PHE A 42 9.93 -11.82 8.52
C PHE A 42 9.73 -12.16 7.04
N PRO A 43 9.18 -13.33 6.65
CA PRO A 43 8.81 -13.59 5.26
C PRO A 43 7.85 -12.53 4.68
N LEU A 44 6.84 -12.08 5.46
CA LEU A 44 5.94 -11.02 5.01
C LEU A 44 6.69 -9.71 4.71
N PHE A 45 7.63 -9.33 5.58
CA PHE A 45 8.48 -8.16 5.34
C PHE A 45 9.34 -8.32 4.08
N ILE A 46 9.94 -9.49 3.85
CA ILE A 46 10.71 -9.75 2.64
C ILE A 46 9.83 -9.69 1.38
N ILE A 47 8.62 -10.26 1.43
CA ILE A 47 7.70 -10.24 0.29
C ILE A 47 7.26 -8.80 -0.01
N PHE A 48 6.67 -8.09 0.95
CA PHE A 48 6.08 -6.77 0.69
C PHE A 48 7.12 -5.64 0.69
N GLY A 49 8.02 -5.63 1.68
CA GLY A 49 9.10 -4.65 1.76
C GLY A 49 10.17 -4.88 0.69
N GLY A 50 10.53 -6.15 0.42
CA GLY A 50 11.45 -6.48 -0.66
C GLY A 50 10.89 -6.19 -2.04
N ALA A 51 9.60 -6.49 -2.29
CA ALA A 51 8.94 -6.09 -3.54
C ALA A 51 8.93 -4.57 -3.72
N MET A 52 8.67 -3.80 -2.66
CA MET A 52 8.74 -2.34 -2.68
C MET A 52 10.15 -1.85 -3.02
N LEU A 53 11.19 -2.35 -2.35
CA LEU A 53 12.59 -1.99 -2.66
C LEU A 53 12.97 -2.37 -4.09
N GLY A 54 12.63 -3.58 -4.53
CA GLY A 54 12.90 -4.04 -5.88
C GLY A 54 12.22 -3.17 -6.94
N PHE A 55 10.97 -2.78 -6.72
CA PHE A 55 10.25 -1.87 -7.59
C PHE A 55 10.90 -0.48 -7.64
N VAL A 56 11.27 0.08 -6.50
CA VAL A 56 11.94 1.38 -6.41
C VAL A 56 13.27 1.38 -7.16
N PHE A 57 14.11 0.37 -6.96
CA PHE A 57 15.39 0.27 -7.67
C PHE A 57 15.20 0.07 -9.18
N ALA A 58 14.24 -0.76 -9.59
CA ALA A 58 13.91 -0.94 -11.00
C ALA A 58 13.38 0.33 -11.69
N ARG A 59 12.82 1.27 -10.91
CA ARG A 59 12.26 2.54 -11.42
C ARG A 59 13.12 3.77 -11.11
N ALA A 60 14.23 3.64 -10.41
CA ALA A 60 15.13 4.76 -10.09
C ALA A 60 15.58 5.55 -11.33
N MET A 61 15.80 4.85 -12.44
CA MET A 61 16.17 5.46 -13.73
C MET A 61 15.11 6.40 -14.31
N PHE A 62 13.84 6.29 -13.89
CA PHE A 62 12.77 7.18 -14.33
C PHE A 62 12.89 8.61 -13.76
N LEU A 63 13.75 8.82 -12.76
CA LEU A 63 14.13 10.18 -12.33
C LEU A 63 14.76 10.99 -13.47
N ASN A 64 15.37 10.33 -14.46
CA ASN A 64 15.71 10.96 -15.72
C ASN A 64 14.46 11.10 -16.60
N VAL A 65 13.66 12.14 -16.35
CA VAL A 65 12.31 12.22 -16.92
C VAL A 65 12.30 12.52 -18.42
N SER A 66 13.13 13.45 -18.91
CA SER A 66 13.21 13.86 -20.33
C SER A 66 14.51 13.49 -21.03
N GLY A 67 15.42 12.77 -20.35
CA GLY A 67 16.71 12.45 -20.95
C GLY A 67 16.59 11.51 -22.15
N ASN A 68 17.65 11.49 -22.95
CA ASN A 68 17.71 10.69 -24.17
C ASN A 68 18.22 9.25 -23.93
N ALA A 69 18.57 8.90 -22.68
CA ALA A 69 18.96 7.54 -22.34
C ALA A 69 17.82 6.56 -22.62
N LYS A 70 18.11 5.35 -23.14
CA LYS A 70 17.10 4.30 -23.39
C LYS A 70 16.32 3.91 -22.12
N THR A 71 16.89 4.18 -20.95
CA THR A 71 16.31 3.92 -19.63
C THR A 71 15.53 5.09 -19.04
N SER A 72 15.48 6.23 -19.72
CA SER A 72 14.73 7.39 -19.27
C SER A 72 13.22 7.12 -19.24
N PHE A 73 12.49 7.89 -18.44
CA PHE A 73 11.04 7.80 -18.41
C PHE A 73 10.42 8.05 -19.79
N LYS A 74 10.85 9.13 -20.48
CA LYS A 74 10.43 9.47 -21.85
C LYS A 74 10.47 8.27 -22.80
N ASN A 75 11.49 7.42 -22.71
CA ASN A 75 11.70 6.30 -23.64
C ASN A 75 11.09 4.97 -23.16
N GLN A 76 10.64 4.88 -21.90
CA GLN A 76 10.08 3.65 -21.31
C GLN A 76 8.62 3.77 -20.85
N THR A 77 8.05 4.97 -20.91
CA THR A 77 6.62 5.20 -20.67
C THR A 77 5.79 4.53 -21.77
N VAL A 78 4.48 4.37 -21.54
CA VAL A 78 3.60 3.81 -22.58
C VAL A 78 3.65 4.72 -23.82
N PRO A 79 3.67 4.17 -25.05
CA PRO A 79 3.60 5.00 -26.24
C PRO A 79 2.44 6.01 -26.15
N GLY A 80 2.66 7.23 -26.62
CA GLY A 80 1.67 8.31 -26.53
C GLY A 80 1.64 9.08 -25.18
N GLU A 81 2.04 8.51 -24.05
CA GLU A 81 2.00 9.26 -22.78
C GLU A 81 2.92 10.49 -22.77
N TRP A 82 4.08 10.37 -23.40
CA TRP A 82 5.04 11.48 -23.46
C TRP A 82 4.49 12.71 -24.19
N PHE A 83 3.57 12.53 -25.15
CA PHE A 83 2.87 13.63 -25.84
C PHE A 83 2.21 14.59 -24.84
N TRP A 84 1.60 14.04 -23.80
CA TRP A 84 0.93 14.80 -22.74
C TRP A 84 1.90 15.30 -21.66
N TYR A 85 3.00 14.60 -21.42
CA TYR A 85 3.93 14.86 -20.31
C TYR A 85 5.14 15.72 -20.67
N GLN A 86 5.33 16.05 -21.94
CA GLN A 86 6.48 16.83 -22.40
C GLN A 86 6.49 18.29 -21.91
N GLN A 87 5.32 18.88 -21.59
CA GLN A 87 5.22 20.30 -21.24
C GLN A 87 4.10 20.62 -20.22
N GLY A 88 4.10 21.87 -19.76
CA GLY A 88 3.07 22.42 -18.87
C GLY A 88 3.01 21.78 -17.48
N PHE A 89 1.85 21.86 -16.84
CA PHE A 89 1.68 21.34 -15.48
C PHE A 89 1.86 19.82 -15.41
N ARG A 90 1.56 19.07 -16.48
CA ARG A 90 1.72 17.61 -16.49
C ARG A 90 3.17 17.19 -16.44
N ARG A 91 4.07 17.95 -17.09
CA ARG A 91 5.51 17.77 -16.97
C ARG A 91 5.99 17.95 -15.52
N ILE A 92 5.46 18.94 -14.83
CA ILE A 92 5.73 19.17 -13.41
C ILE A 92 5.16 18.03 -12.58
N GLY A 93 3.92 17.61 -12.87
CA GLY A 93 3.22 16.53 -12.18
C GLY A 93 3.97 15.20 -12.22
N ILE A 94 4.40 14.75 -13.41
CA ILE A 94 5.15 13.50 -13.53
C ILE A 94 6.53 13.58 -12.86
N THR A 95 7.19 14.73 -12.97
CA THR A 95 8.49 14.94 -12.31
C THR A 95 8.34 14.91 -10.79
N LEU A 96 7.34 15.63 -10.26
CA LEU A 96 7.02 15.63 -8.83
C LEU A 96 6.65 14.24 -8.35
N HIS A 97 5.79 13.52 -9.09
CA HIS A 97 5.37 12.17 -8.76
C HIS A 97 6.57 11.22 -8.65
N LEU A 98 7.43 11.15 -9.67
CA LEU A 98 8.59 10.27 -9.70
C LEU A 98 9.65 10.65 -8.67
N ALA A 99 9.96 11.95 -8.54
CA ALA A 99 10.93 12.46 -7.58
C ALA A 99 10.53 12.20 -6.13
N THR A 100 9.24 11.95 -5.86
CA THR A 100 8.73 11.72 -4.51
C THR A 100 8.35 10.26 -4.26
N CYS A 101 7.78 9.53 -5.24
CA CYS A 101 7.36 8.13 -5.04
C CYS A 101 8.56 7.18 -4.89
N ILE A 102 9.64 7.42 -5.61
CA ILE A 102 10.86 6.60 -5.57
C ILE A 102 11.52 6.68 -4.18
N PRO A 103 11.88 7.86 -3.65
CA PRO A 103 12.42 7.94 -2.29
C PRO A 103 11.39 7.53 -1.24
N LEU A 104 10.09 7.80 -1.44
CA LEU A 104 9.03 7.34 -0.54
C LEU A 104 9.06 5.83 -0.37
N GLY A 105 9.04 5.06 -1.46
CA GLY A 105 9.04 3.60 -1.41
C GLY A 105 10.28 3.06 -0.70
N PHE A 106 11.45 3.67 -0.92
CA PHE A 106 12.68 3.32 -0.22
C PHE A 106 12.60 3.59 1.29
N LEU A 107 12.20 4.80 1.67
CA LEU A 107 12.12 5.26 3.06
C LEU A 107 11.04 4.52 3.86
N MET A 108 9.94 4.16 3.22
CA MET A 108 8.81 3.46 3.82
C MET A 108 9.20 2.08 4.36
N VAL A 109 10.09 1.35 3.68
CA VAL A 109 10.51 0.00 4.10
C VAL A 109 11.14 0.03 5.49
N TRP A 110 11.92 1.07 5.79
CA TRP A 110 12.57 1.25 7.08
C TRP A 110 11.58 1.55 8.21
N GLN A 111 10.37 2.06 7.91
CA GLN A 111 9.31 2.27 8.91
C GLN A 111 8.80 0.96 9.51
N PHE A 112 8.83 -0.11 8.72
CA PHE A 112 8.32 -1.43 9.12
C PHE A 112 9.39 -2.36 9.66
N LEU A 113 10.65 -1.95 9.68
CA LEU A 113 11.74 -2.74 10.25
C LEU A 113 11.77 -2.58 11.79
N PRO A 114 11.48 -3.64 12.58
CA PRO A 114 11.31 -3.50 14.02
C PRO A 114 12.55 -2.97 14.76
N ILE A 115 13.76 -3.33 14.31
CA ILE A 115 14.99 -2.83 14.95
C ILE A 115 15.08 -1.29 14.95
N VAL A 116 14.52 -0.64 13.92
CA VAL A 116 14.54 0.81 13.77
C VAL A 116 13.75 1.48 14.88
N ARG A 117 12.53 1.03 15.17
CA ARG A 117 11.73 1.59 16.28
C ARG A 117 12.29 1.25 17.66
N HIS A 118 12.98 0.12 17.82
CA HIS A 118 13.51 -0.32 19.11
C HIS A 118 14.85 0.33 19.48
N LYS A 119 15.72 0.60 18.49
CA LYS A 119 17.06 1.17 18.71
C LYS A 119 17.26 2.57 18.15
N PHE A 120 16.54 2.94 17.10
CA PHE A 120 16.75 4.19 16.35
C PHE A 120 15.47 5.03 16.28
N LEU A 121 14.88 5.31 17.45
CA LEU A 121 13.58 5.99 17.54
C LEU A 121 13.57 7.39 16.91
N MET A 122 14.67 8.16 17.04
CA MET A 122 14.76 9.48 16.42
C MET A 122 14.70 9.39 14.89
N PHE A 123 15.45 8.44 14.30
CA PHE A 123 15.40 8.17 12.87
C PHE A 123 14.00 7.75 12.43
N HIS A 124 13.32 6.86 13.17
CA HIS A 124 11.95 6.46 12.87
C HIS A 124 11.00 7.67 12.77
N ARG A 125 11.09 8.61 13.72
CA ARG A 125 10.26 9.82 13.76
C ARG A 125 10.55 10.78 12.61
N ILE A 126 11.82 11.12 12.37
CA ILE A 126 12.23 12.02 11.28
C ILE A 126 11.84 11.41 9.93
N ASN A 127 12.20 10.14 9.72
CA ASN A 127 11.82 9.41 8.52
C ASN A 127 10.29 9.35 8.35
N GLY A 128 9.53 9.26 9.45
CA GLY A 128 8.07 9.22 9.42
C GLY A 128 7.47 10.52 8.90
N TYR A 129 7.99 11.68 9.33
CA TYR A 129 7.55 12.97 8.80
C TYR A 129 7.92 13.17 7.33
N ILE A 130 9.11 12.74 6.92
CA ILE A 130 9.52 12.76 5.51
C ILE A 130 8.58 11.89 4.67
N VAL A 131 8.29 10.67 5.13
CA VAL A 131 7.36 9.74 4.46
C VAL A 131 5.98 10.38 4.31
N ILE A 132 5.42 10.99 5.36
CA ILE A 132 4.11 11.67 5.28
C ILE A 132 4.15 12.77 4.21
N LEU A 133 5.15 13.65 4.24
CA LEU A 133 5.31 14.72 3.24
C LEU A 133 5.39 14.16 1.82
N LEU A 134 6.19 13.12 1.60
CA LEU A 134 6.33 12.50 0.29
C LEU A 134 5.03 11.85 -0.20
N VAL A 135 4.22 11.26 0.69
CA VAL A 135 2.89 10.74 0.34
C VAL A 135 1.98 11.85 -0.17
N PHE A 136 1.99 13.04 0.43
CA PHE A 136 1.20 14.16 -0.08
C PHE A 136 1.69 14.61 -1.46
N LEU A 137 3.00 14.89 -1.59
CA LEU A 137 3.56 15.41 -2.84
C LEU A 137 3.42 14.42 -4.00
N THR A 138 3.60 13.12 -3.74
CA THR A 138 3.45 12.10 -4.78
C THR A 138 2.02 11.97 -5.28
N ASN A 139 1.03 12.12 -4.39
CA ASN A 139 -0.38 12.10 -4.75
C ASN A 139 -0.78 13.35 -5.53
N VAL A 140 -0.27 14.53 -5.16
CA VAL A 140 -0.44 15.76 -5.95
C VAL A 140 0.10 15.55 -7.37
N GLY A 141 1.33 15.04 -7.50
CA GLY A 141 1.92 14.73 -8.80
C GLY A 141 1.10 13.71 -9.61
N ALA A 142 0.57 12.66 -8.97
CA ALA A 142 -0.27 11.64 -9.60
C ALA A 142 -1.59 12.23 -10.12
N LEU A 143 -2.26 13.06 -9.32
CA LEU A 143 -3.52 13.71 -9.70
C LEU A 143 -3.33 14.68 -10.88
N MET A 144 -2.19 15.37 -10.96
CA MET A 144 -1.86 16.25 -12.08
C MET A 144 -1.74 15.51 -13.42
N VAL A 145 -1.35 14.23 -13.40
CA VAL A 145 -1.17 13.43 -14.62
C VAL A 145 -2.32 12.47 -14.90
N GLY A 146 -3.17 12.20 -13.91
CA GLY A 146 -4.21 11.15 -13.96
C GLY A 146 -5.16 11.23 -15.16
N ARG A 147 -5.42 12.44 -15.70
CA ARG A 147 -6.30 12.64 -16.87
C ARG A 147 -5.79 11.92 -18.14
N HIS A 148 -4.49 11.67 -18.28
CA HIS A 148 -3.91 11.01 -19.46
C HIS A 148 -3.00 9.83 -19.10
N ALA A 149 -3.00 9.41 -17.83
CA ALA A 149 -2.26 8.24 -17.41
C ALA A 149 -2.85 7.00 -18.08
N PHE A 150 -2.02 6.28 -18.85
CA PHE A 150 -2.41 5.05 -19.54
C PHE A 150 -3.73 5.21 -20.33
N GLY A 151 -3.84 6.25 -21.15
CA GLY A 151 -5.03 6.54 -21.97
C GLY A 151 -6.13 7.34 -21.26
N GLY A 152 -6.08 7.47 -19.94
CA GLY A 152 -6.87 8.46 -19.21
C GLY A 152 -8.36 8.17 -19.09
N GLY A 153 -8.78 6.91 -19.23
CA GLY A 153 -10.18 6.50 -19.04
C GLY A 153 -10.72 6.90 -17.66
N LEU A 154 -12.05 7.04 -17.56
CA LEU A 154 -12.71 7.48 -16.33
C LEU A 154 -12.48 6.51 -15.17
N GLU A 155 -12.40 5.22 -15.47
CA GLU A 155 -12.03 4.16 -14.54
C GLU A 155 -10.61 4.34 -13.98
N ILE A 156 -9.68 4.86 -14.77
CA ILE A 156 -8.31 5.17 -14.35
C ILE A 156 -8.30 6.41 -13.47
N GLN A 157 -8.97 7.48 -13.91
CA GLN A 157 -9.05 8.73 -13.15
C GLN A 157 -9.69 8.51 -11.77
N LEU A 158 -10.77 7.73 -11.72
CA LEU A 158 -11.40 7.32 -10.46
C LEU A 158 -10.46 6.47 -9.61
N GLY A 159 -9.75 5.49 -10.20
CA GLY A 159 -8.77 4.68 -9.49
C GLY A 159 -7.65 5.50 -8.86
N VAL A 160 -7.08 6.46 -9.60
CA VAL A 160 -6.07 7.40 -9.10
C VAL A 160 -6.64 8.28 -7.98
N GLY A 161 -7.85 8.81 -8.16
CA GLY A 161 -8.52 9.63 -7.15
C GLY A 161 -8.79 8.87 -5.84
N VAL A 162 -9.35 7.66 -5.93
CA VAL A 162 -9.60 6.81 -4.77
C VAL A 162 -8.29 6.43 -4.08
N LEU A 163 -7.27 6.01 -4.83
CA LEU A 163 -5.97 5.67 -4.25
C LEU A 163 -5.32 6.87 -3.53
N ALA A 164 -5.44 8.07 -4.09
CA ALA A 164 -4.96 9.29 -3.43
C ALA A 164 -5.71 9.58 -2.12
N LEU A 165 -7.04 9.47 -2.13
CA LEU A 165 -7.85 9.69 -0.93
C LEU A 165 -7.54 8.68 0.17
N VAL A 166 -7.47 7.38 -0.14
CA VAL A 166 -7.23 6.35 0.88
C VAL A 166 -5.80 6.41 1.43
N THR A 167 -4.80 6.75 0.60
CA THR A 167 -3.41 6.90 1.07
C THR A 167 -3.22 8.15 1.92
N ILE A 168 -3.75 9.30 1.49
CA ILE A 168 -3.74 10.54 2.28
C ILE A 168 -4.52 10.35 3.58
N GLY A 169 -5.74 9.80 3.50
CA GLY A 169 -6.57 9.49 4.67
C GLY A 169 -5.83 8.60 5.66
N SER A 170 -5.14 7.57 5.17
CA SER A 170 -4.36 6.67 6.02
C SER A 170 -3.22 7.38 6.76
N VAL A 171 -2.42 8.21 6.08
CA VAL A 171 -1.32 8.93 6.75
C VAL A 171 -1.83 10.03 7.70
N CYS A 172 -2.93 10.70 7.37
CA CYS A 172 -3.60 11.65 8.26
C CYS A 172 -4.08 10.97 9.53
N MET A 173 -4.79 9.84 9.40
CA MET A 173 -5.27 9.08 10.54
C MET A 173 -4.12 8.49 11.36
N ALA A 174 -3.06 8.01 10.71
CA ALA A 174 -1.87 7.53 11.39
C ALA A 174 -1.18 8.65 12.21
N TYR A 175 -1.05 9.85 11.62
CA TYR A 175 -0.47 11.02 12.28
C TYR A 175 -1.34 11.48 13.46
N TYR A 176 -2.65 11.57 13.27
CA TYR A 176 -3.57 11.98 14.31
C TYR A 176 -3.54 11.02 15.50
N ASN A 177 -3.58 9.72 15.25
CA ASN A 177 -3.55 8.70 16.30
C ASN A 177 -2.23 8.70 17.08
N ILE A 178 -1.07 8.88 16.42
CA ILE A 178 0.20 8.93 17.16
C ILE A 178 0.32 10.19 18.03
N LYS A 179 -0.27 11.32 17.60
CA LYS A 179 -0.34 12.53 18.43
C LYS A 179 -1.27 12.38 19.63
N ARG A 180 -2.27 11.49 19.52
CA ARG A 180 -3.17 11.09 20.60
C ARG A 180 -2.66 9.90 21.42
N LEU A 181 -1.39 9.50 21.20
CA LEU A 181 -0.75 8.36 21.85
C LEU A 181 -1.52 7.03 21.66
N GLN A 182 -2.30 6.91 20.59
CA GLN A 182 -3.02 5.71 20.17
C GLN A 182 -2.14 4.91 19.20
N ILE A 183 -1.21 4.14 19.75
CA ILE A 183 -0.11 3.51 19.00
C ILE A 183 -0.62 2.31 18.17
N ASP A 184 -1.60 1.57 18.67
CA ASP A 184 -2.27 0.49 17.96
C ASP A 184 -2.94 1.00 16.67
N GLN A 185 -3.71 2.09 16.78
CA GLN A 185 -4.37 2.72 15.63
C GLN A 185 -3.37 3.36 14.68
N HIS A 186 -2.33 4.03 15.20
CA HIS A 186 -1.23 4.53 14.38
C HIS A 186 -0.62 3.41 13.53
N ARG A 187 -0.30 2.26 14.15
CA ARG A 187 0.23 1.10 13.43
C ARG A 187 -0.74 0.59 12.38
N ALA A 188 -2.02 0.46 12.72
CA ALA A 188 -3.03 -0.05 11.81
C ALA A 188 -3.17 0.84 10.55
N TRP A 189 -3.25 2.17 10.73
CA TRP A 189 -3.33 3.12 9.63
C TRP A 189 -2.05 3.23 8.80
N MET A 190 -0.87 3.11 9.43
CA MET A 190 0.40 3.04 8.66
C MET A 190 0.47 1.77 7.81
N LEU A 191 0.04 0.62 8.34
CA LEU A 191 -0.04 -0.63 7.58
C LEU A 191 -0.98 -0.49 6.37
N ARG A 192 -2.20 0.04 6.58
CA ARG A 192 -3.14 0.34 5.50
C ARG A 192 -2.48 1.19 4.41
N GLY A 193 -1.89 2.33 4.80
CA GLY A 193 -1.21 3.24 3.86
C GLY A 193 -0.10 2.56 3.05
N MET A 194 0.73 1.72 3.68
CA MET A 194 1.80 0.97 2.99
C MET A 194 1.24 0.00 1.95
N PHE A 195 0.20 -0.77 2.30
CA PHE A 195 -0.42 -1.69 1.36
C PHE A 195 -1.13 -0.95 0.23
N TYR A 196 -1.85 0.14 0.52
CA TYR A 196 -2.48 0.95 -0.51
C TYR A 196 -1.44 1.47 -1.52
N LEU A 197 -0.29 1.96 -1.08
CA LEU A 197 0.82 2.34 -1.99
C LEU A 197 1.37 1.15 -2.79
N GLY A 198 1.35 -0.06 -2.21
CA GLY A 198 1.69 -1.32 -2.88
C GLY A 198 0.80 -1.68 -4.08
N THR A 199 -0.38 -1.05 -4.21
CA THR A 199 -1.29 -1.21 -5.36
C THR A 199 -0.56 -1.09 -6.69
N ILE A 200 0.36 -0.12 -6.82
CA ILE A 200 1.08 0.13 -8.09
C ILE A 200 1.95 -1.06 -8.50
N ILE A 201 2.53 -1.78 -7.54
CA ILE A 201 3.37 -2.95 -7.81
C ILE A 201 2.51 -4.10 -8.34
N THR A 202 1.44 -4.44 -7.62
CA THR A 202 0.52 -5.51 -8.01
C THR A 202 -0.18 -5.20 -9.32
N LEU A 203 -0.60 -3.95 -9.53
CA LEU A 203 -1.16 -3.48 -10.79
C LEU A 203 -0.21 -3.76 -11.95
N ARG A 204 1.08 -3.45 -11.82
CA ARG A 204 2.06 -3.68 -12.92
C ARG A 204 2.25 -5.17 -13.22
N ILE A 205 2.09 -6.05 -12.25
CA ILE A 205 2.13 -7.50 -12.45
C ILE A 205 0.88 -7.94 -13.24
N ILE A 206 -0.31 -7.52 -12.80
CA ILE A 206 -1.57 -7.85 -13.47
C ILE A 206 -1.58 -7.31 -14.91
N LEU A 207 -1.13 -6.06 -15.11
CA LEU A 207 -1.02 -5.43 -16.42
C LEU A 207 -0.17 -6.26 -17.40
N LYS A 208 1.01 -6.72 -16.95
CA LYS A 208 1.90 -7.56 -17.75
C LYS A 208 1.28 -8.91 -18.14
N ALA A 209 0.40 -9.45 -17.29
CA ALA A 209 -0.33 -10.68 -17.57
C ALA A 209 -1.54 -10.44 -18.48
N ALA A 210 -2.27 -9.33 -18.29
CA ALA A 210 -3.51 -9.03 -19.00
C ALA A 210 -3.30 -8.55 -20.45
N SER A 211 -2.25 -7.76 -20.70
CA SER A 211 -2.02 -7.17 -22.03
C SER A 211 -1.82 -8.21 -23.15
N PRO A 212 -1.07 -9.31 -22.93
CA PRO A 212 -1.01 -10.42 -23.89
C PRO A 212 -2.35 -11.14 -24.07
N ILE A 213 -3.17 -11.28 -23.01
CA ILE A 213 -4.46 -11.97 -23.09
C ILE A 213 -5.42 -11.21 -24.02
N ILE A 214 -5.56 -9.90 -23.84
CA ILE A 214 -6.43 -9.11 -24.73
C ILE A 214 -5.91 -9.07 -26.17
N THR A 215 -4.58 -9.14 -26.35
CA THR A 215 -3.95 -9.26 -27.67
C THR A 215 -4.40 -10.55 -28.36
N THR A 216 -4.38 -11.69 -27.63
CA THR A 216 -4.82 -12.98 -28.18
C THR A 216 -6.33 -13.04 -28.45
N LEU A 217 -7.15 -12.32 -27.67
CA LEU A 217 -8.60 -12.25 -27.90
C LEU A 217 -8.91 -11.41 -29.16
N GLY A 218 -8.12 -10.37 -29.42
CA GLY A 218 -8.08 -9.66 -30.70
C GLY A 218 -9.31 -8.83 -31.05
N ASN A 219 -10.25 -8.67 -30.12
CA ASN A 219 -11.54 -7.98 -30.30
C ASN A 219 -11.65 -6.66 -29.52
N TYR A 220 -10.55 -6.16 -28.97
CA TYR A 220 -10.49 -4.93 -28.18
C TYR A 220 -9.90 -3.77 -28.98
N TYR A 221 -10.51 -2.60 -28.84
CA TYR A 221 -10.12 -1.37 -29.51
C TYR A 221 -10.21 -0.19 -28.55
N GLN A 222 -9.29 0.77 -28.70
CA GLN A 222 -9.24 1.98 -27.89
C GLN A 222 -9.23 3.21 -28.80
N SER A 223 -10.05 4.22 -28.48
CA SER A 223 -10.02 5.51 -29.18
C SER A 223 -8.84 6.34 -28.70
N GLN A 224 -8.12 6.94 -29.65
CA GLN A 224 -6.96 7.81 -29.42
C GLN A 224 -6.99 9.01 -30.38
N PRO A 225 -6.50 10.18 -29.97
CA PRO A 225 -6.44 11.34 -30.84
C PRO A 225 -5.32 11.20 -31.88
N CYS A 226 -5.56 11.70 -33.10
CA CYS A 226 -4.65 11.58 -34.23
C CYS A 226 -3.29 12.23 -34.00
N ASP A 227 -3.26 13.40 -33.34
CA ASP A 227 -2.02 14.11 -32.99
C ASP A 227 -1.10 13.31 -32.06
N GLN A 228 -1.68 12.60 -31.09
CA GLN A 228 -0.95 11.70 -30.20
C GLN A 228 -0.36 10.51 -30.97
N VAL A 229 -1.12 9.93 -31.89
CA VAL A 229 -0.66 8.80 -32.71
C VAL A 229 0.47 9.24 -33.65
N GLU A 230 0.31 10.36 -34.36
CA GLU A 230 1.33 10.95 -35.22
C GLU A 230 2.62 11.27 -34.44
N PHE A 231 2.48 11.85 -33.24
CA PHE A 231 3.60 12.07 -32.34
C PHE A 231 4.30 10.77 -31.94
N GLY A 232 3.54 9.71 -31.66
CA GLY A 232 4.06 8.38 -31.37
C GLY A 232 4.94 7.86 -32.50
N TYR A 233 4.43 7.83 -33.74
CA TYR A 233 5.21 7.38 -34.91
C TYR A 233 6.50 8.19 -35.09
N ALA A 234 6.42 9.52 -34.98
CA ALA A 234 7.59 10.39 -35.08
C ALA A 234 8.66 10.09 -34.01
N MET A 235 8.23 9.82 -32.77
CA MET A 235 9.13 9.49 -31.66
C MET A 235 9.89 8.18 -31.89
N TYR A 236 9.28 7.20 -32.57
CA TYR A 236 9.91 5.92 -32.90
C TYR A 236 10.63 5.93 -34.27
N GLY A 237 10.74 7.08 -34.93
CA GLY A 237 11.48 7.24 -36.19
C GLY A 237 10.72 6.72 -37.42
N PHE A 238 9.42 6.50 -37.30
CA PHE A 238 8.56 6.21 -38.44
C PHE A 238 8.07 7.53 -39.05
N GLY A 239 8.10 7.65 -40.37
CA GLY A 239 7.60 8.83 -41.12
C GLY A 239 6.09 9.04 -40.97
N PRO A 240 5.46 9.94 -41.75
CA PRO A 240 4.04 10.30 -41.61
C PRO A 240 3.09 9.20 -42.14
N TYR A 241 3.28 7.96 -41.70
CA TYR A 241 2.46 6.79 -42.04
C TYR A 241 1.07 6.88 -41.41
N THR A 242 0.88 7.70 -40.38
CA THR A 242 -0.42 7.86 -39.69
C THR A 242 -1.55 8.20 -40.66
N LYS A 243 -1.32 9.11 -41.63
CA LYS A 243 -2.35 9.51 -42.61
C LYS A 243 -2.64 8.45 -43.65
N MET A 244 -1.68 7.55 -43.91
CA MET A 244 -1.86 6.41 -44.81
C MET A 244 -2.66 5.29 -44.13
N LEU A 245 -2.41 5.05 -42.84
CA LEU A 245 -3.09 4.02 -42.05
C LEU A 245 -4.47 4.48 -41.57
N TYR A 246 -4.60 5.77 -41.23
CA TYR A 246 -5.80 6.41 -40.71
C TYR A 246 -6.10 7.67 -41.53
N PRO A 247 -6.85 7.56 -42.66
CA PRO A 247 -7.16 8.69 -43.53
C PRO A 247 -7.83 9.87 -42.83
N GLN A 248 -8.54 9.63 -41.73
CA GLN A 248 -9.18 10.67 -40.90
C GLN A 248 -8.17 11.57 -40.16
N CYS A 249 -6.91 11.16 -40.00
CA CYS A 249 -5.86 11.97 -39.36
C CYS A 249 -5.30 13.09 -40.26
N THR A 250 -6.04 13.48 -41.30
CA THR A 250 -5.88 14.80 -41.90
C THR A 250 -6.27 15.92 -40.93
N ASP A 251 -7.22 15.64 -40.02
CA ASP A 251 -7.55 16.52 -38.89
C ASP A 251 -6.80 16.01 -37.64
N PRO A 252 -5.88 16.81 -37.05
CA PRO A 252 -5.15 16.42 -35.84
C PRO A 252 -6.06 16.12 -34.64
N THR A 253 -7.27 16.69 -34.61
CA THR A 253 -8.23 16.54 -33.51
C THR A 253 -9.15 15.34 -33.67
N ALA A 254 -9.12 14.69 -34.84
CA ALA A 254 -9.88 13.48 -35.09
C ALA A 254 -9.43 12.33 -34.19
N GLN A 255 -10.31 11.34 -34.04
CA GLN A 255 -10.08 10.15 -33.23
C GLN A 255 -9.89 8.93 -34.13
N VAL A 256 -9.00 8.03 -33.72
CA VAL A 256 -8.79 6.71 -34.34
C VAL A 256 -9.03 5.62 -33.34
N ASN A 257 -9.58 4.49 -33.81
CA ASN A 257 -9.73 3.28 -33.01
C ASN A 257 -8.54 2.37 -33.26
N ALA A 258 -7.58 2.38 -32.34
CA ALA A 258 -6.42 1.50 -32.37
C ALA A 258 -6.81 0.12 -31.82
N LYS A 259 -6.47 -0.94 -32.56
CA LYS A 259 -6.62 -2.33 -32.08
C LYS A 259 -5.63 -2.59 -30.95
N ALA A 260 -6.11 -3.16 -29.85
CA ALA A 260 -5.27 -3.57 -28.73
C ALA A 260 -4.43 -4.79 -29.08
N ASP A 261 -3.16 -4.57 -29.39
CA ASP A 261 -2.23 -5.62 -29.78
C ASP A 261 -0.79 -5.28 -29.35
N MET A 262 -0.25 -6.06 -28.41
CA MET A 262 1.13 -5.90 -27.93
C MET A 262 2.19 -6.22 -29.01
N ASN A 263 1.80 -6.91 -30.07
CA ASN A 263 2.65 -7.24 -31.23
C ASN A 263 2.22 -6.46 -32.48
N GLY A 264 1.38 -5.44 -32.32
CA GLY A 264 0.90 -4.62 -33.42
C GLY A 264 2.02 -3.86 -34.14
N PRO A 265 1.80 -3.47 -35.41
CA PRO A 265 2.80 -2.80 -36.23
C PRO A 265 3.09 -1.36 -35.78
N GLY A 266 2.16 -0.75 -35.03
CA GLY A 266 2.23 0.65 -34.63
C GLY A 266 2.30 0.86 -33.10
N PRO A 267 2.84 2.00 -32.64
CA PRO A 267 2.88 2.35 -31.22
C PRO A 267 1.48 2.47 -30.60
N GLU A 268 0.48 2.87 -31.39
CA GLU A 268 -0.90 3.01 -30.97
C GLU A 268 -1.53 1.67 -30.56
N ASN A 269 -1.12 0.55 -31.18
CA ASN A 269 -1.61 -0.78 -30.84
C ASN A 269 -1.16 -1.23 -29.45
N ILE A 270 0.12 -0.98 -29.15
CA ILE A 270 0.73 -1.29 -27.85
C ILE A 270 0.13 -0.39 -26.78
N GLU A 271 -0.06 0.91 -27.07
CA GLU A 271 -0.74 1.82 -26.17
C GLU A 271 -2.17 1.35 -25.86
N ALA A 272 -2.96 1.00 -26.88
CA ALA A 272 -4.32 0.51 -26.71
C ALA A 272 -4.37 -0.73 -25.81
N ALA A 273 -3.46 -1.68 -26.00
CA ALA A 273 -3.39 -2.88 -25.16
C ALA A 273 -3.04 -2.57 -23.70
N LEU A 274 -2.06 -1.69 -23.48
CA LEU A 274 -1.64 -1.32 -22.13
C LEU A 274 -2.71 -0.48 -21.42
N SER A 275 -3.33 0.47 -22.12
CA SER A 275 -4.39 1.36 -21.63
C SER A 275 -5.60 0.57 -21.12
N LEU A 276 -6.19 -0.27 -21.99
CA LEU A 276 -7.37 -1.07 -21.65
C LEU A 276 -7.11 -2.06 -20.51
N SER A 277 -5.92 -2.64 -20.45
CA SER A 277 -5.53 -3.54 -19.37
C SER A 277 -5.28 -2.81 -18.06
N PHE A 278 -4.86 -1.54 -18.10
CA PHE A 278 -4.44 -0.79 -16.93
C PHE A 278 -5.60 -0.50 -15.98
N GLY A 279 -6.74 -0.03 -16.49
CA GLY A 279 -7.90 0.30 -15.66
C GLY A 279 -8.39 -0.89 -14.83
N MET A 280 -8.60 -2.03 -15.49
CA MET A 280 -8.97 -3.29 -14.83
C MET A 280 -7.90 -3.77 -13.84
N ALA A 281 -6.62 -3.75 -14.23
CA ALA A 281 -5.51 -4.12 -13.35
C ALA A 281 -5.43 -3.22 -12.11
N PHE A 282 -5.74 -1.94 -12.26
CA PHE A 282 -5.77 -0.97 -11.16
C PHE A 282 -6.83 -1.36 -10.14
N TRP A 283 -8.07 -1.54 -10.56
CA TRP A 283 -9.17 -1.84 -9.64
C TRP A 283 -9.00 -3.19 -8.93
N LEU A 284 -8.55 -4.21 -9.66
CA LEU A 284 -8.26 -5.50 -9.05
C LEU A 284 -7.13 -5.40 -8.01
N ALA A 285 -6.04 -4.71 -8.34
CA ALA A 285 -4.95 -4.49 -7.39
C ALA A 285 -5.43 -3.68 -6.17
N LEU A 286 -6.17 -2.61 -6.39
CA LEU A 286 -6.68 -1.75 -5.32
C LEU A 286 -7.58 -2.54 -4.38
N PHE A 287 -8.48 -3.36 -4.90
CA PHE A 287 -9.33 -4.24 -4.10
C PHE A 287 -8.51 -5.19 -3.21
N LEU A 288 -7.50 -5.87 -3.78
CA LEU A 288 -6.62 -6.78 -3.03
C LEU A 288 -5.87 -6.04 -1.90
N HIS A 289 -5.41 -4.82 -2.17
CA HIS A 289 -4.69 -4.00 -1.19
C HIS A 289 -5.60 -3.29 -0.19
N MET A 290 -6.90 -3.17 -0.45
CA MET A 290 -7.90 -2.75 0.54
C MET A 290 -8.25 -3.89 1.50
N VAL A 291 -8.43 -5.11 0.99
CA VAL A 291 -8.87 -6.27 1.78
C VAL A 291 -7.72 -6.90 2.58
N GLY A 292 -6.54 -7.05 1.95
CA GLY A 292 -5.38 -7.70 2.55
C GLY A 292 -4.96 -7.19 3.94
N PRO A 293 -4.75 -5.86 4.15
CA PRO A 293 -4.37 -5.33 5.45
C PRO A 293 -5.45 -5.54 6.52
N GLU A 294 -6.74 -5.52 6.16
CA GLU A 294 -7.82 -5.79 7.12
C GLU A 294 -7.80 -7.24 7.60
N ILE A 295 -7.61 -8.20 6.68
CA ILE A 295 -7.42 -9.61 7.04
C ILE A 295 -6.20 -9.75 7.95
N TYR A 296 -5.07 -9.12 7.61
CA TYR A 296 -3.86 -9.18 8.44
C TYR A 296 -4.07 -8.61 9.86
N LEU A 297 -4.76 -7.47 9.97
CA LEU A 297 -5.06 -6.86 11.26
C LEU A 297 -6.01 -7.74 12.09
N ALA A 298 -7.04 -8.30 11.47
CA ALA A 298 -7.98 -9.23 12.11
C ALA A 298 -7.31 -10.53 12.58
N LEU A 299 -6.31 -11.03 11.85
CA LEU A 299 -5.53 -12.22 12.21
C LEU A 299 -4.39 -11.94 13.20
N THR A 300 -4.14 -10.67 13.57
CA THR A 300 -3.07 -10.31 14.53
C THR A 300 -3.56 -9.54 15.76
N PRO A 301 -4.67 -9.96 16.43
CA PRO A 301 -5.31 -9.20 17.49
C PRO A 301 -4.39 -9.02 18.72
N ALA A 302 -3.57 -10.02 19.03
CA ALA A 302 -2.65 -9.97 20.17
C ALA A 302 -1.62 -8.82 20.07
N GLU A 303 -1.20 -8.44 18.85
CA GLU A 303 -0.29 -7.29 18.69
C GLU A 303 -1.04 -5.97 18.86
N GLY A 304 -2.30 -5.89 18.42
CA GLY A 304 -3.18 -4.75 18.68
C GLY A 304 -3.38 -4.54 20.18
N GLU A 305 -3.76 -5.58 20.90
CA GLU A 305 -3.99 -5.53 22.35
C GLU A 305 -2.72 -5.14 23.12
N ARG A 306 -1.57 -5.72 22.75
CA ARG A 306 -0.27 -5.35 23.34
C ARG A 306 0.02 -3.87 23.17
N LEU A 307 -0.23 -3.30 22.00
CA LEU A 307 0.00 -1.88 21.73
C LEU A 307 -1.05 -0.97 22.37
N ARG A 308 -2.27 -1.47 22.58
CA ARG A 308 -3.32 -0.76 23.30
C ARG A 308 -2.99 -0.61 24.78
N ASN A 309 -2.43 -1.64 25.41
CA ASN A 309 -1.85 -1.54 26.76
C ASN A 309 -0.78 -0.46 26.86
N VAL A 310 0.18 -0.42 25.92
CA VAL A 310 1.21 0.64 25.89
C VAL A 310 0.59 2.03 25.66
N SER A 311 -0.48 2.11 24.85
CA SER A 311 -1.19 3.36 24.60
C SER A 311 -1.90 3.86 25.86
N TYR A 312 -2.50 2.96 26.64
CA TYR A 312 -3.12 3.27 27.92
C TYR A 312 -2.13 3.84 28.93
N GLU A 313 -1.01 3.15 29.14
CA GLU A 313 0.06 3.60 30.06
C GLU A 313 0.53 5.02 29.70
N ARG A 314 0.85 5.25 28.42
CA ARG A 314 1.33 6.55 27.95
C ARG A 314 0.29 7.67 28.03
N GLN A 315 -0.98 7.34 27.80
CA GLN A 315 -2.07 8.30 27.92
C GLN A 315 -2.34 8.67 29.37
N LEU A 316 -2.24 7.69 30.28
CA LEU A 316 -2.33 7.93 31.72
C LEU A 316 -1.18 8.83 32.21
N GLU A 317 0.05 8.53 31.81
CA GLU A 317 1.23 9.36 32.08
C GLU A 317 1.08 10.80 31.54
N ALA A 318 0.41 10.95 30.39
CA ALA A 318 0.13 12.24 29.76
C ALA A 318 -1.14 12.93 30.31
N GLY A 319 -1.82 12.37 31.32
CA GLY A 319 -2.99 12.98 31.95
C GLY A 319 -4.27 12.97 31.10
N TYR A 320 -4.43 12.01 30.18
CA TYR A 320 -5.63 11.90 29.35
C TYR A 320 -6.83 11.48 30.20
N LYS A 321 -7.99 12.12 29.97
CA LYS A 321 -9.26 11.78 30.65
C LYS A 321 -9.76 10.35 30.34
N HIS A 322 -9.46 9.85 29.14
CA HIS A 322 -9.89 8.53 28.66
C HIS A 322 -8.67 7.73 28.15
N PRO A 323 -7.85 7.17 29.04
CA PRO A 323 -6.68 6.38 28.64
C PRO A 323 -7.13 5.08 27.95
N GLY A 324 -6.38 4.66 26.93
CA GLY A 324 -6.65 3.45 26.13
C GLY A 324 -7.54 3.69 24.92
N SER A 325 -8.43 4.68 24.93
CA SER A 325 -9.23 5.10 23.76
C SER A 325 -8.92 6.50 23.25
N ALA A 326 -8.35 7.35 24.10
CA ALA A 326 -8.17 8.78 23.85
C ALA A 326 -9.47 9.48 23.39
N GLY A 327 -10.65 8.89 23.64
CA GLY A 327 -11.94 9.35 23.11
C GLY A 327 -12.08 9.24 21.58
N LEU A 328 -11.37 8.30 20.96
CA LEU A 328 -11.38 8.05 19.51
C LEU A 328 -12.03 6.73 19.12
N THR A 329 -12.27 5.83 20.08
CA THR A 329 -12.88 4.53 19.82
C THR A 329 -14.39 4.53 20.07
N SER A 330 -15.07 3.45 19.71
CA SER A 330 -16.53 3.30 19.84
C SER A 330 -17.03 3.42 21.28
N ASP A 331 -16.15 3.22 22.27
CA ASP A 331 -16.43 3.44 23.70
C ASP A 331 -16.94 4.85 24.01
N ARG A 332 -16.46 5.87 23.27
CA ARG A 332 -16.97 7.25 23.40
C ARG A 332 -18.41 7.41 22.92
N TRP A 333 -18.82 6.61 21.93
CA TRP A 333 -20.12 6.71 21.28
C TRP A 333 -21.19 5.85 21.98
N GLY A 334 -20.82 5.16 23.06
CA GLY A 334 -21.72 4.28 23.82
C GLY A 334 -21.98 2.92 23.16
N ASP A 335 -21.31 2.64 22.04
CA ASP A 335 -21.47 1.39 21.27
C ASP A 335 -20.55 0.26 21.79
N ALA A 336 -19.62 0.57 22.68
CA ALA A 336 -18.75 -0.41 23.33
C ALA A 336 -18.48 -0.01 24.80
N PRO A 337 -18.20 -0.98 25.70
CA PRO A 337 -17.72 -0.67 27.03
C PRO A 337 -16.37 0.06 26.98
N VAL A 338 -16.09 0.89 27.98
CA VAL A 338 -14.79 1.55 28.13
C VAL A 338 -13.71 0.48 28.23
N TRP A 339 -12.77 0.50 27.29
CA TRP A 339 -11.68 -0.46 27.28
C TRP A 339 -10.75 -0.22 28.48
N ARG A 340 -10.36 -1.30 29.15
CA ARG A 340 -9.39 -1.29 30.25
C ARG A 340 -8.43 -2.47 30.09
N PRO A 341 -7.16 -2.35 30.55
CA PRO A 341 -6.25 -3.48 30.56
C PRO A 341 -6.80 -4.64 31.40
N ALA A 342 -6.59 -5.88 30.97
CA ALA A 342 -7.10 -7.08 31.68
C ALA A 342 -6.65 -7.18 33.15
N THR A 343 -5.52 -6.58 33.52
CA THR A 343 -5.04 -6.54 34.91
C THR A 343 -5.86 -5.62 35.83
N HIS A 344 -6.69 -4.74 35.28
CA HIS A 344 -7.59 -3.87 36.04
C HIS A 344 -8.98 -4.46 36.23
N THR A 345 -9.46 -5.33 35.33
CA THR A 345 -10.76 -6.02 35.46
C THR A 345 -10.79 -7.01 36.63
N ASP A 346 -9.64 -7.59 37.01
CA ASP A 346 -9.53 -8.53 38.14
C ASP A 346 -9.46 -7.82 39.51
N ARG A 347 -9.19 -6.51 39.56
CA ARG A 347 -9.21 -5.74 40.82
C ARG A 347 -10.58 -5.18 41.17
N ASP A 348 -11.38 -4.82 40.16
CA ASP A 348 -12.74 -4.29 40.35
C ASP A 348 -13.81 -5.39 40.41
N SER A 349 -13.48 -6.64 40.09
CA SER A 349 -14.38 -7.81 40.27
C SER A 349 -14.26 -8.48 41.65
N GLY A 350 -13.48 -7.88 42.56
CA GLY A 350 -13.44 -8.27 43.96
C GLY A 350 -14.61 -7.68 44.76
N ILE A 351 -15.54 -8.57 45.15
CA ILE A 351 -16.63 -8.38 46.12
C ILE A 351 -17.89 -7.70 45.55
N VAL A 352 -18.76 -8.49 44.96
CA VAL A 352 -20.22 -8.31 45.13
C VAL A 352 -20.69 -9.44 46.04
N THR A 353 -20.75 -9.19 47.34
CA THR A 353 -21.55 -10.03 48.25
C THR A 353 -23.03 -9.82 47.92
N PRO A 354 -23.82 -10.89 47.77
CA PRO A 354 -25.24 -10.78 47.47
C PRO A 354 -25.99 -10.44 48.77
N ASP A 355 -26.03 -9.17 49.16
CA ASP A 355 -26.78 -8.76 50.36
C ASP A 355 -27.29 -7.30 50.34
N SER A 356 -27.76 -6.83 49.18
CA SER A 356 -28.44 -5.53 49.12
C SER A 356 -29.62 -5.44 48.14
N LEU A 357 -30.33 -6.54 47.95
CA LEU A 357 -31.70 -6.53 47.43
C LEU A 357 -32.69 -6.95 48.53
N SER A 358 -32.79 -6.12 49.58
CA SER A 358 -34.02 -5.99 50.35
C SER A 358 -34.07 -4.61 51.04
N LYS A 359 -34.79 -3.68 50.41
CA LYS A 359 -35.74 -2.74 51.01
C LYS A 359 -36.35 -1.86 49.95
#